data_AF-A0A5C5W7V1-F1
#
_entry.id   AF-A0A5C5W7V1-F1
#
_cell.length_a   1.000
_cell.length_b   1.000
_cell.length_c   1.000
_cell.angle_alpha   90.00
_cell.angle_beta   90.00
_cell.angle_gamma   90.00
#
_symmetry.space_group_name_H-M   'P 1'
#
loop_
_entity.id
_entity.type
_entity.pdbx_description
1 polymer ?
#
loop_
_entity_poly.entity_id
_entity_poly.type
_entity_poly.pdbx_seq_one_letter_code
_entity_poly.pdbx_strand_id
1 'polypeptide(L)'
;MNPLARLLGTIFKASSAAILVGLLTLLPSAIATGMVSVESRLVALEEQIELRYRNQPAAAARLRTEARAMVAAWQAEPDPSAGDYRRMHRWFDIAFRATLPGGSGELPGAPRLLGRTALQQPRGVIEPLVEPMAAIPAAALESSDPLMPQSLLPQQSSSDHAAHSVLTLTPPTLAAGEVSSEAGDAYAHLSNPSAPRGQLAPASEFAEPRRVEKPITAADRPATSEPTLVGPHSPGRSHWSQHASAAPLDWRDPFTDDPTASVNPLRRGLKQQVQRPIVGTPSGISVNLTELTARVRGYNTALRELQQRLLADPAPDAFVLSDWATELEQLALEESFLDLYREGLGEAERRALPPSPSIELVSELLRRRADDQLSSRDFEGAKRRALESVSARMSRIEPARDAF
;
A
#
# COMPACT_ATOMS: atom_id res chain seq x y z
N MET A 1 -27.69 -68.64 22.55
CA MET A 1 -26.24 -68.78 22.30
C MET A 1 -25.89 -67.82 21.18
N ASN A 2 -24.94 -66.90 21.23
CA ASN A 2 -24.07 -66.35 22.26
C ASN A 2 -23.54 -65.02 21.62
N PRO A 3 -22.61 -64.26 22.23
CA PRO A 3 -22.83 -62.88 22.62
C PRO A 3 -21.90 -61.91 21.88
N LEU A 4 -22.29 -60.65 21.65
CA LEU A 4 -21.32 -59.54 21.40
C LEU A 4 -22.04 -58.18 21.33
N ALA A 5 -22.87 -57.90 22.34
CA ALA A 5 -23.43 -56.59 22.59
C ALA A 5 -23.04 -56.16 24.01
N ARG A 6 -22.47 -54.94 24.12
CA ARG A 6 -21.98 -54.25 25.33
C ARG A 6 -20.50 -54.49 25.67
N LEU A 7 -19.64 -53.53 25.28
CA LEU A 7 -18.74 -52.85 26.21
C LEU A 7 -18.01 -51.67 25.52
N LEU A 8 -17.83 -50.59 26.30
CA LEU A 8 -17.09 -49.34 26.05
C LEU A 8 -17.89 -48.29 25.26
N GLY A 9 -18.51 -47.27 25.86
CA GLY A 9 -18.22 -46.62 27.13
C GLY A 9 -17.25 -45.46 26.92
N THR A 10 -17.81 -44.28 26.65
CA THR A 10 -17.38 -42.92 27.02
C THR A 10 -15.91 -42.71 27.42
N ILE A 11 -15.20 -41.79 26.74
CA ILE A 11 -14.34 -40.70 27.27
C ILE A 11 -13.50 -40.14 26.10
N PHE A 12 -13.84 -38.96 25.57
CA PHE A 12 -12.96 -37.78 25.51
C PHE A 12 -13.70 -36.59 24.87
N LYS A 13 -13.97 -35.56 25.69
CA LYS A 13 -14.20 -34.20 25.22
C LYS A 13 -12.85 -33.67 24.71
N ALA A 14 -12.78 -33.30 23.44
CA ALA A 14 -11.78 -32.34 22.98
C ALA A 14 -12.40 -31.46 21.90
N SER A 15 -12.57 -30.21 22.28
CA SER A 15 -12.79 -29.05 21.43
C SER A 15 -11.89 -29.10 20.19
N SER A 16 -12.44 -28.76 19.03
CA SER A 16 -11.82 -27.82 18.08
C SER A 16 -12.81 -27.47 16.98
N ALA A 17 -13.01 -26.17 16.83
CA ALA A 17 -13.78 -25.54 15.80
C ALA A 17 -13.17 -25.84 14.42
N ALA A 18 -14.01 -26.32 13.49
CA ALA A 18 -13.72 -26.31 12.06
C ALA A 18 -14.96 -25.79 11.34
N ILE A 19 -15.22 -24.48 11.50
CA ILE A 19 -15.97 -23.72 10.50
C ILE A 19 -14.91 -23.28 9.50
N LEU A 20 -14.82 -23.97 8.37
CA LEU A 20 -13.98 -23.51 7.27
C LEU A 20 -14.80 -23.51 5.98
N VAL A 21 -15.39 -22.33 5.74
CA VAL A 21 -15.43 -21.62 4.46
C VAL A 21 -15.22 -22.52 3.23
N GLY A 22 -16.32 -23.06 2.71
CA GLY A 22 -16.35 -23.83 1.48
C GLY A 22 -17.46 -23.32 0.56
N LEU A 23 -17.35 -22.08 0.06
CA LEU A 23 -18.15 -21.61 -1.07
C LEU A 23 -17.58 -20.32 -1.71
N LEU A 24 -16.36 -20.39 -2.26
CA LEU A 24 -15.81 -19.29 -3.09
C LEU A 24 -14.72 -19.81 -4.02
N THR A 25 -15.05 -20.77 -4.87
CA THR A 25 -14.16 -21.27 -5.93
C THR A 25 -14.93 -21.39 -7.23
N LEU A 26 -15.15 -20.24 -7.89
CA LEU A 26 -15.31 -20.09 -9.35
C LEU A 26 -15.59 -18.60 -9.64
N LEU A 27 -14.55 -17.77 -9.50
CA LEU A 27 -14.48 -16.49 -10.18
C LEU A 27 -13.27 -16.56 -11.11
N PRO A 28 -13.44 -16.28 -12.42
CA PRO A 28 -12.33 -16.26 -13.35
C PRO A 28 -11.33 -15.19 -12.92
N SER A 29 -10.05 -15.54 -13.04
CA SER A 29 -8.90 -14.69 -12.76
C SER A 29 -8.88 -13.48 -13.70
N ALA A 30 -9.66 -12.46 -13.37
CA ALA A 30 -9.49 -11.11 -13.89
C ALA A 30 -8.43 -10.40 -13.02
N ILE A 31 -7.17 -10.81 -13.17
CA ILE A 31 -6.03 -10.00 -12.77
C ILE A 31 -5.82 -9.03 -13.94
N ALA A 32 -6.65 -8.00 -13.98
CA ALA A 32 -6.65 -7.00 -15.03
C ALA A 32 -6.27 -5.66 -14.41
N THR A 33 -5.00 -5.27 -14.58
CA THR A 33 -4.43 -3.96 -14.21
C THR A 33 -4.49 -3.63 -12.71
N GLY A 34 -3.45 -3.01 -12.16
CA GLY A 34 -3.31 -2.66 -10.74
C GLY A 34 -4.30 -1.59 -10.20
N MET A 35 -5.56 -1.62 -10.63
CA MET A 35 -6.63 -0.89 -9.97
C MET A 35 -6.92 -1.58 -8.64
N VAL A 36 -6.45 -0.95 -7.56
CA VAL A 36 -6.86 -1.26 -6.18
C VAL A 36 -8.38 -1.41 -6.17
N SER A 37 -8.88 -2.61 -5.85
CA SER A 37 -10.31 -2.92 -5.94
C SER A 37 -11.13 -1.96 -5.07
N VAL A 38 -12.36 -1.66 -5.48
CA VAL A 38 -13.27 -0.78 -4.72
C VAL A 38 -13.48 -1.31 -3.31
N GLU A 39 -13.53 -2.63 -3.14
CA GLU A 39 -13.67 -3.32 -1.86
C GLU A 39 -12.46 -3.08 -0.96
N SER A 40 -11.24 -3.16 -1.51
CA SER A 40 -10.02 -2.91 -0.72
C SER A 40 -9.92 -1.44 -0.27
N ARG A 41 -10.36 -0.49 -1.11
CA ARG A 41 -10.46 0.93 -0.72
C ARG A 41 -11.52 1.18 0.34
N LEU A 42 -12.64 0.47 0.29
CA LEU A 42 -13.67 0.54 1.34
C LEU A 42 -13.13 0.07 2.69
N VAL A 43 -12.45 -1.09 2.74
CA VAL A 43 -11.85 -1.60 3.98
C VAL A 43 -10.86 -0.59 4.56
N ALA A 44 -9.95 -0.05 3.74
CA ALA A 44 -9.01 0.96 4.19
C ALA A 44 -9.70 2.24 4.71
N LEU A 45 -10.81 2.67 4.09
CA LEU A 45 -11.58 3.82 4.57
C LEU A 45 -12.25 3.53 5.91
N GLU A 46 -12.79 2.32 6.11
CA GLU A 46 -13.43 1.91 7.37
C GLU A 46 -12.44 1.87 8.54
N GLU A 47 -11.21 1.39 8.29
CA GLU A 47 -10.11 1.42 9.25
C GLU A 47 -9.70 2.86 9.60
N GLN A 48 -9.56 3.72 8.60
CA GLN A 48 -9.26 5.14 8.81
C GLN A 48 -10.36 5.85 9.64
N ILE A 49 -11.63 5.53 9.38
CA ILE A 49 -12.76 6.02 10.18
C ILE A 49 -12.65 5.52 11.62
N GLU A 50 -12.33 4.25 11.86
CA GLU A 50 -12.14 3.73 13.22
C GLU A 50 -11.03 4.45 13.97
N LEU A 51 -9.88 4.64 13.31
CA LEU A 51 -8.73 5.31 13.91
C LEU A 51 -9.05 6.74 14.33
N ARG A 52 -9.76 7.51 13.48
CA ARG A 52 -10.13 8.89 13.79
C ARG A 52 -11.21 8.97 14.87
N TYR A 53 -12.23 8.13 14.78
CA TYR A 53 -13.42 8.20 15.64
C TYR A 53 -13.37 7.20 16.79
N ARG A 54 -12.17 6.78 17.21
CA ARG A 54 -11.96 5.82 18.32
C ARG A 54 -12.68 6.20 19.61
N ASN A 55 -12.84 7.50 19.87
CA ASN A 55 -13.54 8.03 21.05
C ASN A 55 -15.04 8.34 20.80
N GLN A 56 -15.54 8.12 19.58
CA GLN A 56 -16.90 8.42 19.14
C GLN A 56 -17.48 7.26 18.30
N PRO A 57 -17.72 6.08 18.92
CA PRO A 57 -18.08 4.86 18.19
C PRO A 57 -19.39 4.98 17.40
N ALA A 58 -20.35 5.77 17.89
CA ALA A 58 -21.60 6.03 17.18
C ALA A 58 -21.38 6.79 15.85
N ALA A 59 -20.48 7.79 15.86
CA ALA A 59 -20.12 8.52 14.64
C ALA A 59 -19.35 7.62 13.66
N ALA A 60 -18.43 6.79 14.16
CA ALA A 60 -17.71 5.82 13.36
C ALA A 60 -18.65 4.85 12.65
N ALA A 61 -19.60 4.25 13.40
CA ALA A 61 -20.59 3.31 12.87
C ALA A 61 -21.49 3.94 11.80
N ARG A 62 -21.93 5.19 12.01
CA ARG A 62 -22.71 5.95 11.03
C ARG A 62 -21.95 6.12 9.71
N LEU A 63 -20.70 6.61 9.78
CA LEU A 63 -19.88 6.86 8.59
C LEU A 63 -19.53 5.57 7.83
N ARG A 64 -19.26 4.46 8.53
CA ARG A 64 -19.07 3.15 7.85
C ARG A 64 -20.32 2.69 7.13
N THR A 65 -21.48 2.84 7.77
CA THR A 65 -22.77 2.47 7.17
C THR A 65 -23.02 3.29 5.90
N GLU A 66 -22.74 4.59 5.94
CA GLU A 66 -22.85 5.48 4.79
C GLU A 66 -21.87 5.10 3.65
N ALA A 67 -20.60 4.81 3.98
CA ALA A 67 -19.61 4.36 3.00
C ALA A 67 -20.02 3.03 2.33
N ARG A 68 -20.47 2.04 3.11
CA ARG A 68 -20.98 0.76 2.60
C ARG A 68 -22.20 0.95 1.71
N ALA A 69 -23.14 1.80 2.13
CA ALA A 69 -24.33 2.10 1.34
C ALA A 69 -23.97 2.73 -0.02
N MET A 70 -22.95 3.59 -0.05
CA MET A 70 -22.45 4.17 -1.30
C MET A 70 -21.84 3.13 -2.24
N VAL A 71 -20.96 2.25 -1.72
CA VAL A 71 -20.36 1.19 -2.52
C VAL A 71 -21.42 0.20 -3.03
N ALA A 72 -22.38 -0.18 -2.17
CA ALA A 72 -23.49 -1.03 -2.58
C ALA A 72 -24.36 -0.38 -3.67
N ALA A 73 -24.61 0.93 -3.57
CA ALA A 73 -25.37 1.67 -4.59
C ALA A 73 -24.66 1.72 -5.94
N TRP A 74 -23.32 1.77 -5.95
CA TRP A 74 -22.50 1.71 -7.15
C TRP A 74 -22.39 0.29 -7.73
N GLN A 75 -22.21 -0.73 -6.89
CA GLN A 75 -22.18 -2.14 -7.34
C GLN A 75 -23.54 -2.60 -7.91
N ALA A 76 -24.63 -1.97 -7.50
CA ALA A 76 -25.96 -2.22 -8.06
C ALA A 76 -26.17 -1.60 -9.45
N GLU A 77 -25.22 -0.79 -9.96
CA GLU A 77 -25.30 -0.23 -11.31
C GLU A 77 -24.90 -1.29 -12.35
N PRO A 78 -25.75 -1.57 -13.35
CA PRO A 78 -25.39 -2.49 -14.42
C PRO A 78 -24.30 -1.86 -15.29
N ASP A 79 -23.19 -2.59 -15.48
CA ASP A 79 -22.06 -2.22 -16.33
C ASP A 79 -21.48 -0.81 -16.07
N PRO A 80 -20.87 -0.58 -14.89
CA PRO A 80 -20.27 0.71 -14.57
C PRO A 80 -19.24 1.12 -15.64
N SER A 81 -19.41 2.31 -16.21
CA SER A 81 -18.48 2.78 -17.24
C SER A 81 -17.10 3.05 -16.65
N ALA A 82 -16.04 3.03 -17.47
CA ALA A 82 -14.70 3.46 -17.03
C ALA A 82 -14.67 4.89 -16.45
N GLY A 83 -15.65 5.73 -16.80
CA GLY A 83 -15.85 7.05 -16.19
C GLY A 83 -16.41 6.96 -14.76
N ASP A 84 -17.30 6.02 -14.49
CA ASP A 84 -17.88 5.78 -13.15
C ASP A 84 -16.85 5.21 -12.19
N TYR A 85 -15.98 4.31 -12.66
CA TYR A 85 -14.81 3.87 -11.88
C TYR A 85 -13.94 5.06 -11.44
N ARG A 86 -13.57 5.94 -12.38
CA ARG A 86 -12.77 7.14 -12.06
C ARG A 86 -13.47 8.07 -11.07
N ARG A 87 -14.79 8.24 -11.18
CA ARG A 87 -15.60 9.00 -10.20
C ARG A 87 -15.59 8.35 -8.83
N MET A 88 -15.74 7.04 -8.76
CA MET A 88 -15.71 6.29 -7.50
C MET A 88 -14.33 6.40 -6.83
N HIS A 89 -13.25 6.22 -7.58
CA HIS A 89 -11.89 6.43 -7.06
C HIS A 89 -11.70 7.84 -6.49
N ARG A 90 -12.14 8.87 -7.23
CA ARG A 90 -12.10 10.26 -6.76
C ARG A 90 -12.94 10.48 -5.50
N TRP A 91 -14.10 9.83 -5.39
CA TRP A 91 -14.93 9.90 -4.19
C TRP A 91 -14.20 9.33 -2.97
N PHE A 92 -13.55 8.17 -3.11
CA PHE A 92 -12.71 7.61 -2.04
C PHE A 92 -11.58 8.55 -1.64
N ASP A 93 -10.86 9.14 -2.60
CA ASP A 93 -9.75 10.05 -2.29
C ASP A 93 -10.22 11.27 -1.47
N ILE A 94 -11.42 11.79 -1.77
CA ILE A 94 -12.03 12.89 -1.01
C ILE A 94 -12.49 12.38 0.37
N ALA A 95 -13.09 11.19 0.46
CA ALA A 95 -13.52 10.58 1.71
C ALA A 95 -12.34 10.31 2.68
N PHE A 96 -11.20 9.85 2.16
CA PHE A 96 -9.98 9.70 2.94
C PHE A 96 -9.50 11.03 3.51
N ARG A 97 -9.41 12.07 2.66
CA ARG A 97 -9.02 13.42 3.12
C ARG A 97 -9.99 13.98 4.15
N ALA A 98 -11.28 13.75 3.95
CA ALA A 98 -12.32 14.17 4.88
C ALA A 98 -12.21 13.47 6.24
N THR A 99 -11.66 12.25 6.29
CA THR A 99 -11.49 11.41 7.50
C THR A 99 -10.08 11.48 8.12
N LEU A 100 -9.15 12.26 7.57
CA LEU A 100 -7.87 12.56 8.22
C LEU A 100 -8.03 13.59 9.36
N PRO A 101 -7.10 13.65 10.35
CA PRO A 101 -7.09 14.71 11.35
C PRO A 101 -7.09 16.10 10.71
N GLY A 102 -8.03 16.97 11.12
CA GLY A 102 -8.24 18.30 10.53
C GLY A 102 -9.13 18.32 9.28
N GLY A 103 -9.56 17.17 8.75
CA GLY A 103 -10.55 17.08 7.69
C GLY A 103 -11.96 17.40 8.16
N SER A 104 -12.91 17.60 7.22
CA SER A 104 -14.30 17.96 7.51
C SER A 104 -15.02 17.00 8.46
N GLY A 105 -14.63 15.71 8.45
CA GLY A 105 -15.30 14.66 9.21
C GLY A 105 -16.63 14.21 8.65
N GLU A 106 -17.01 14.72 7.47
CA GLU A 106 -18.20 14.34 6.73
C GLU A 106 -17.79 13.68 5.41
N LEU A 107 -18.42 12.56 5.06
CA LEU A 107 -18.16 11.91 3.77
C LEU A 107 -18.65 12.81 2.62
N PRO A 108 -17.95 12.82 1.48
CA PRO A 108 -18.43 13.51 0.30
C PRO A 108 -19.78 12.93 -0.14
N GLY A 109 -20.67 13.79 -0.63
CA GLY A 109 -21.94 13.34 -1.21
C GLY A 109 -21.73 12.33 -2.34
N ALA A 110 -22.72 11.47 -2.55
CA ALA A 110 -22.66 10.41 -3.55
C ALA A 110 -22.25 10.98 -4.94
N PRO A 111 -21.25 10.37 -5.62
CA PRO A 111 -20.88 10.78 -6.96
C PRO A 111 -22.08 10.63 -7.89
N ARG A 112 -22.27 11.60 -8.79
CA ARG A 112 -23.27 11.52 -9.84
C ARG A 112 -22.79 10.52 -10.89
N LEU A 113 -23.32 9.30 -10.84
CA LEU A 113 -23.08 8.25 -11.83
C LEU A 113 -23.92 8.58 -13.07
N LEU A 114 -23.30 8.51 -14.26
CA LEU A 114 -23.88 9.11 -15.48
C LEU A 114 -25.08 8.34 -16.04
N GLY A 115 -25.49 7.21 -15.44
CA GLY A 115 -26.62 6.39 -15.89
C GLY A 115 -27.94 6.61 -15.15
N ARG A 116 -27.96 7.35 -14.04
CA ARG A 116 -29.18 7.52 -13.22
C ARG A 116 -29.65 8.97 -13.17
N THR A 117 -30.82 9.21 -13.77
CA THR A 117 -31.74 10.28 -13.35
C THR A 117 -31.90 10.16 -11.84
N ALA A 118 -31.43 11.18 -11.12
CA ALA A 118 -31.28 11.18 -9.68
C ALA A 118 -32.50 10.56 -8.96
N LEU A 119 -32.32 9.39 -8.34
CA LEU A 119 -33.09 9.09 -7.15
C LEU A 119 -32.64 10.13 -6.12
N GLN A 120 -33.41 11.22 -6.05
CA GLN A 120 -33.32 12.23 -5.01
C GLN A 120 -33.20 11.48 -3.69
N GLN A 121 -32.02 11.59 -3.06
CA GLN A 121 -31.94 11.31 -1.64
C GLN A 121 -33.01 12.20 -0.98
N PRO A 122 -33.97 11.64 -0.23
CA PRO A 122 -34.80 12.44 0.65
C PRO A 122 -33.83 13.00 1.69
N ARG A 123 -33.29 14.18 1.40
CA ARG A 123 -32.55 14.98 2.35
C ARG A 123 -33.59 15.27 3.41
N GLY A 124 -33.52 14.54 4.53
CA GLY A 124 -34.40 14.71 5.66
C GLY A 124 -34.52 16.20 5.90
N VAL A 125 -35.70 16.74 5.61
CA VAL A 125 -36.08 18.06 6.10
C VAL A 125 -35.87 17.93 7.59
N ILE A 126 -34.94 18.72 8.11
CA ILE A 126 -34.86 18.99 9.53
C ILE A 126 -36.22 19.61 9.83
N GLU A 127 -37.15 18.80 10.31
CA GLU A 127 -38.40 19.26 10.86
C GLU A 127 -37.99 20.22 11.99
N PRO A 128 -38.27 21.54 11.85
CA PRO A 128 -37.97 22.45 12.93
C PRO A 128 -38.76 21.95 14.13
N LEU A 129 -38.03 21.66 15.21
CA LEU A 129 -38.60 21.40 16.53
C LEU A 129 -39.39 22.64 16.93
N VAL A 130 -40.66 22.69 16.52
CA VAL A 130 -41.65 23.61 17.08
C VAL A 130 -41.91 23.08 18.47
N GLU A 131 -41.23 23.67 19.45
CA GLU A 131 -41.61 23.54 20.85
C GLU A 131 -43.10 23.88 20.98
N PRO A 132 -43.95 22.96 21.47
CA PRO A 132 -45.29 23.33 21.87
C PRO A 132 -45.17 24.25 23.09
N MET A 133 -45.40 25.54 22.84
CA MET A 133 -45.51 26.58 23.85
C MET A 133 -46.69 26.26 24.79
N ALA A 134 -46.42 25.48 25.82
CA ALA A 134 -47.33 25.27 26.94
C ALA A 134 -47.39 26.57 27.74
N ALA A 135 -48.55 27.22 27.70
CA ALA A 135 -48.85 28.39 28.52
C ALA A 135 -48.69 28.04 30.01
N ILE A 136 -47.70 28.64 30.65
CA ILE A 136 -47.56 28.66 32.11
C ILE A 136 -48.26 29.93 32.61
N PRO A 137 -49.33 29.82 33.43
CA PRO A 137 -49.94 31.00 34.02
C PRO A 137 -49.04 31.59 35.12
N ALA A 138 -48.95 32.92 35.09
CA ALA A 138 -48.19 33.74 36.02
C ALA A 138 -48.79 33.73 37.43
N ALA A 139 -48.00 33.38 38.44
CA ALA A 139 -48.16 33.86 39.81
C ALA A 139 -46.90 33.61 40.67
N ALA A 140 -46.48 34.68 41.37
CA ALA A 140 -45.72 34.73 42.63
C ALA A 140 -44.27 34.20 42.61
N LEU A 141 -43.25 35.07 42.59
CA LEU A 141 -42.68 35.86 43.70
C LEU A 141 -41.66 35.08 44.55
N GLU A 142 -40.48 35.70 44.66
CA GLU A 142 -39.52 35.61 45.79
C GLU A 142 -38.79 34.26 45.94
N SER A 143 -37.47 34.14 46.14
CA SER A 143 -36.51 34.98 46.85
C SER A 143 -35.09 34.40 46.68
N SER A 144 -34.11 35.29 46.78
CA SER A 144 -32.69 35.20 47.16
C SER A 144 -32.04 33.84 47.54
N ASP A 145 -30.86 33.58 46.92
CA ASP A 145 -29.52 33.24 47.49
C ASP A 145 -29.37 32.51 48.86
N PRO A 146 -28.20 31.91 49.23
CA PRO A 146 -27.06 31.32 48.49
C PRO A 146 -26.54 29.97 49.12
N LEU A 147 -25.35 29.51 48.66
CA LEU A 147 -24.36 28.60 49.30
C LEU A 147 -24.54 27.05 49.24
N MET A 148 -23.55 26.39 48.58
CA MET A 148 -22.71 25.21 48.95
C MET A 148 -23.16 24.23 50.07
N PRO A 149 -22.58 23.00 50.24
CA PRO A 149 -21.78 22.12 49.36
C PRO A 149 -22.18 20.61 49.48
N GLN A 150 -21.33 19.73 48.92
CA GLN A 150 -20.96 18.39 49.43
C GLN A 150 -21.82 17.13 49.16
N SER A 151 -21.14 16.20 48.47
CA SER A 151 -20.88 14.80 48.88
C SER A 151 -21.79 13.67 48.38
N LEU A 152 -21.08 12.55 48.14
CA LEU A 152 -21.48 11.12 48.17
C LEU A 152 -21.75 10.40 46.83
N LEU A 153 -20.71 9.63 46.42
CA LEU A 153 -20.79 8.24 45.91
C LEU A 153 -21.86 7.41 46.66
N PRO A 154 -22.47 6.32 46.11
CA PRO A 154 -21.72 5.16 45.59
C PRO A 154 -22.37 4.33 44.45
N GLN A 155 -21.58 3.33 44.02
CA GLN A 155 -21.88 2.03 43.39
C GLN A 155 -23.35 1.62 43.14
N GLN A 156 -23.62 0.94 42.03
CA GLN A 156 -23.88 -0.53 41.97
C GLN A 156 -24.51 -0.98 40.63
N SER A 157 -24.05 -2.15 40.15
CA SER A 157 -24.78 -3.28 39.53
C SER A 157 -25.73 -2.99 38.33
N SER A 158 -25.79 -3.73 37.24
CA SER A 158 -25.94 -5.20 37.07
C SER A 158 -25.76 -5.51 35.57
N SER A 159 -24.93 -6.46 35.16
CA SER A 159 -25.34 -7.84 34.79
C SER A 159 -26.82 -8.01 34.43
N ASP A 160 -27.12 -8.23 33.14
CA ASP A 160 -28.18 -9.18 32.80
C ASP A 160 -27.95 -9.91 31.47
N HIS A 161 -28.33 -11.18 31.53
CA HIS A 161 -28.05 -12.25 30.59
C HIS A 161 -29.14 -12.41 29.52
N ALA A 162 -28.70 -12.96 28.38
CA ALA A 162 -29.39 -13.96 27.56
C ALA A 162 -30.65 -13.58 26.75
N ALA A 163 -30.47 -13.62 25.42
CA ALA A 163 -31.41 -14.27 24.51
C ALA A 163 -30.65 -14.77 23.27
N HIS A 164 -30.20 -16.02 23.29
CA HIS A 164 -29.75 -16.72 22.09
C HIS A 164 -30.98 -17.31 21.38
N SER A 165 -31.36 -16.73 20.25
CA SER A 165 -32.32 -17.32 19.32
C SER A 165 -31.60 -18.32 18.41
N VAL A 166 -31.99 -19.59 18.49
CA VAL A 166 -31.54 -20.67 17.61
C VAL A 166 -32.47 -20.70 16.40
N LEU A 167 -31.96 -20.34 15.22
CA LEU A 167 -32.64 -20.53 13.94
C LEU A 167 -32.24 -21.88 13.35
N THR A 168 -33.22 -22.77 13.27
CA THR A 168 -33.12 -24.08 12.61
C THR A 168 -33.19 -23.87 11.09
N LEU A 169 -32.08 -24.11 10.39
CA LEU A 169 -32.02 -24.11 8.91
C LEU A 169 -32.16 -25.56 8.41
N THR A 170 -33.22 -25.83 7.66
CA THR A 170 -33.40 -27.04 6.86
C THR A 170 -32.55 -26.96 5.58
N PRO A 171 -31.81 -28.02 5.21
CA PRO A 171 -31.05 -28.05 3.96
C PRO A 171 -31.98 -28.30 2.75
N PRO A 172 -31.72 -27.68 1.58
CA PRO A 172 -32.44 -27.99 0.35
C PRO A 172 -31.91 -29.28 -0.30
N THR A 173 -32.84 -30.15 -0.69
CA THR A 173 -32.61 -31.33 -1.53
C THR A 173 -32.21 -30.90 -2.94
N LEU A 174 -30.97 -31.19 -3.34
CA LEU A 174 -30.49 -31.02 -4.71
C LEU A 174 -30.88 -32.24 -5.56
N ALA A 175 -31.65 -31.99 -6.62
CA ALA A 175 -31.96 -32.95 -7.66
C ALA A 175 -30.73 -33.21 -8.53
N ALA A 176 -30.39 -34.49 -8.70
CA ALA A 176 -29.34 -34.95 -9.61
C ALA A 176 -29.82 -34.78 -11.06
N GLY A 177 -29.13 -33.90 -11.81
CA GLY A 177 -29.23 -33.84 -13.27
C GLY A 177 -27.99 -34.49 -13.86
N GLU A 178 -28.18 -35.66 -14.48
CA GLU A 178 -27.20 -36.32 -15.33
C GLU A 178 -26.95 -35.46 -16.58
N VAL A 179 -25.68 -35.17 -16.87
CA VAL A 179 -25.28 -34.62 -18.17
C VAL A 179 -24.26 -35.58 -18.78
N SER A 180 -24.69 -36.24 -19.84
CA SER A 180 -23.90 -37.09 -20.72
C SER A 180 -22.65 -36.37 -21.23
N SER A 181 -21.50 -37.00 -21.03
CA SER A 181 -20.26 -36.69 -21.73
C SER A 181 -20.21 -37.55 -22.97
N GLU A 182 -20.52 -36.95 -24.12
CA GLU A 182 -20.40 -37.59 -25.42
C GLU A 182 -19.02 -37.30 -26.02
N ALA A 183 -18.43 -38.37 -26.54
CA ALA A 183 -17.07 -38.48 -27.02
C ALA A 183 -16.80 -37.59 -28.25
N GLY A 184 -15.58 -37.07 -28.31
CA GLY A 184 -15.03 -36.37 -29.47
C GLY A 184 -13.56 -36.74 -29.66
N ASP A 185 -13.31 -38.01 -29.96
CA ASP A 185 -12.06 -38.51 -30.53
C ASP A 185 -11.91 -37.98 -31.96
N ALA A 186 -11.05 -36.97 -32.16
CA ALA A 186 -10.41 -36.69 -33.44
C ALA A 186 -9.36 -35.60 -33.24
N TYR A 187 -8.08 -35.94 -33.28
CA TYR A 187 -7.05 -35.29 -34.11
C TYR A 187 -5.73 -36.02 -33.87
N ALA A 188 -5.55 -37.07 -34.67
CA ALA A 188 -4.27 -37.69 -34.91
C ALA A 188 -3.45 -36.86 -35.91
N HIS A 189 -2.13 -37.04 -35.83
CA HIS A 189 -1.12 -36.74 -36.86
C HIS A 189 -0.79 -35.26 -37.14
N LEU A 190 0.23 -34.73 -36.44
CA LEU A 190 1.30 -33.97 -37.11
C LEU A 190 2.67 -34.28 -36.47
N SER A 191 3.33 -35.21 -37.13
CA SER A 191 4.77 -35.37 -37.39
C SER A 191 5.76 -34.47 -36.65
N ASN A 192 6.62 -35.16 -35.90
CA ASN A 192 7.85 -34.71 -35.28
C ASN A 192 9.01 -34.81 -36.32
N PRO A 193 9.57 -33.72 -36.87
CA PRO A 193 10.76 -33.83 -37.69
C PRO A 193 12.01 -33.92 -36.81
N SER A 194 12.67 -35.06 -36.95
CA SER A 194 13.97 -35.38 -36.39
C SER A 194 15.06 -34.36 -36.77
N ALA A 195 15.99 -34.17 -35.84
CA ALA A 195 17.19 -33.37 -35.94
C ALA A 195 18.08 -33.69 -37.15
N PRO A 196 18.89 -32.71 -37.62
CA PRO A 196 20.19 -32.99 -38.17
C PRO A 196 21.27 -32.81 -37.10
N ARG A 197 21.89 -33.93 -36.76
CA ARG A 197 23.10 -34.08 -35.95
C ARG A 197 24.30 -33.64 -36.82
N GLY A 198 24.72 -32.37 -36.71
CA GLY A 198 25.96 -31.84 -37.30
C GLY A 198 27.06 -31.79 -36.23
N GLN A 199 27.97 -32.75 -36.25
CA GLN A 199 29.38 -32.59 -36.64
C GLN A 199 30.24 -31.73 -35.70
N LEU A 200 30.99 -32.48 -34.88
CA LEU A 200 32.28 -32.19 -34.27
C LEU A 200 33.22 -31.37 -35.18
N ALA A 201 33.78 -30.30 -34.62
CA ALA A 201 35.07 -29.70 -35.01
C ALA A 201 35.59 -28.86 -33.81
N PRO A 202 36.89 -28.51 -33.74
CA PRO A 202 37.74 -28.92 -32.63
C PRO A 202 38.11 -27.79 -31.66
N ALA A 203 38.76 -28.21 -30.57
CA ALA A 203 39.46 -27.41 -29.57
C ALA A 203 39.99 -26.07 -30.09
N SER A 204 39.45 -24.98 -29.53
CA SER A 204 40.05 -23.65 -29.62
C SER A 204 40.68 -23.34 -28.27
N GLU A 205 41.95 -23.69 -28.22
CA GLU A 205 42.98 -23.26 -27.28
C GLU A 205 43.09 -21.73 -27.35
N PHE A 206 42.36 -21.01 -26.50
CA PHE A 206 42.55 -19.57 -26.29
C PHE A 206 42.93 -19.30 -24.84
N ALA A 207 44.24 -19.36 -24.64
CA ALA A 207 45.06 -18.34 -23.98
C ALA A 207 44.40 -17.57 -22.82
N GLU A 208 44.79 -17.98 -21.62
CA GLU A 208 44.75 -17.15 -20.41
C GLU A 208 45.43 -15.78 -20.65
N PRO A 209 44.77 -14.64 -20.35
CA PRO A 209 45.48 -13.39 -20.21
C PRO A 209 46.28 -13.42 -18.90
N ARG A 210 47.60 -13.48 -19.06
CA ARG A 210 48.63 -13.27 -18.04
C ARG A 210 48.25 -12.11 -17.11
N ARG A 211 48.12 -12.41 -15.81
CA ARG A 211 48.22 -11.43 -14.73
C ARG A 211 49.56 -10.70 -14.85
N VAL A 212 49.50 -9.43 -15.24
CA VAL A 212 50.60 -8.48 -15.06
C VAL A 212 50.40 -7.84 -13.69
N GLU A 213 51.08 -8.39 -12.68
CA GLU A 213 51.25 -7.74 -11.39
C GLU A 213 52.13 -6.50 -11.60
N LYS A 214 51.52 -5.31 -11.56
CA LYS A 214 52.27 -4.06 -11.44
C LYS A 214 52.66 -3.86 -9.97
N PRO A 215 53.95 -3.70 -9.64
CA PRO A 215 54.35 -3.27 -8.32
C PRO A 215 53.90 -1.81 -8.11
N ILE A 216 53.06 -1.58 -7.11
CA ILE A 216 52.67 -0.24 -6.68
C ILE A 216 53.85 0.34 -5.90
N THR A 217 54.68 1.10 -6.62
CA THR A 217 55.69 1.98 -6.05
C THR A 217 55.00 3.03 -5.18
N ALA A 218 55.41 3.11 -3.91
CA ALA A 218 55.04 4.19 -3.01
C ALA A 218 55.61 5.51 -3.55
N ALA A 219 54.74 6.32 -4.18
CA ALA A 219 55.06 7.66 -4.62
C ALA A 219 54.57 8.68 -3.58
N ASP A 220 55.48 9.61 -3.32
CA ASP A 220 55.42 10.76 -2.43
C ASP A 220 54.04 11.35 -2.15
N ARG A 221 53.77 11.45 -0.85
CA ARG A 221 52.70 12.25 -0.26
C ARG A 221 53.17 13.71 -0.30
N PRO A 222 52.57 14.60 -1.12
CA PRO A 222 52.90 16.02 -1.03
C PRO A 222 52.43 16.55 0.33
N ALA A 223 53.31 17.30 0.98
CA ALA A 223 53.06 17.98 2.24
C ALA A 223 51.76 18.80 2.15
N THR A 224 50.78 18.42 2.96
CA THR A 224 49.59 19.23 3.21
C THR A 224 50.04 20.47 3.96
N SER A 225 49.99 21.61 3.27
CA SER A 225 50.14 22.95 3.84
C SER A 225 49.18 23.13 5.01
N GLU A 226 49.71 23.56 6.15
CA GLU A 226 48.92 24.00 7.30
C GLU A 226 47.89 25.06 6.88
N PRO A 227 46.60 24.88 7.18
CA PRO A 227 45.64 25.95 7.03
C PRO A 227 45.93 27.01 8.08
N THR A 228 46.42 28.16 7.62
CA THR A 228 46.50 29.39 8.42
C THR A 228 45.12 29.68 9.01
N LEU A 229 45.05 29.69 10.34
CA LEU A 229 43.90 30.08 11.16
C LEU A 229 43.50 31.53 10.84
N VAL A 230 42.64 31.71 9.83
CA VAL A 230 41.91 32.95 9.61
C VAL A 230 40.81 33.00 10.66
N GLY A 231 40.89 34.01 11.54
CA GLY A 231 39.98 34.18 12.67
C GLY A 231 38.50 34.22 12.26
N PRO A 232 37.61 33.81 13.18
CA PRO A 232 36.19 33.61 12.88
C PRO A 232 35.54 34.94 12.49
N HIS A 233 35.26 35.08 11.20
CA HIS A 233 34.31 36.08 10.72
C HIS A 233 32.94 35.61 11.17
N SER A 234 32.49 36.12 12.32
CA SER A 234 31.13 35.91 12.81
C SER A 234 30.18 36.42 11.72
N PRO A 235 29.33 35.57 11.11
CA PRO A 235 28.37 36.03 10.11
C PRO A 235 27.50 37.10 10.76
N GLY A 236 27.30 38.22 10.06
CA GLY A 236 26.52 39.35 10.55
C GLY A 236 25.16 38.86 11.05
N ARG A 237 24.88 39.07 12.34
CA ARG A 237 23.64 38.64 12.97
C ARG A 237 22.46 39.27 12.23
N SER A 238 21.51 38.44 11.80
CA SER A 238 20.28 38.87 11.12
C SER A 238 19.53 39.92 11.94
N HIS A 239 18.94 40.94 11.29
CA HIS A 239 18.13 41.98 11.93
C HIS A 239 16.99 41.43 12.82
N TRP A 240 16.56 40.20 12.59
CA TRP A 240 15.61 39.50 13.44
C TRP A 240 16.09 39.31 14.89
N SER A 241 17.39 39.19 15.13
CA SER A 241 17.94 39.02 16.49
C SER A 241 17.90 40.30 17.34
N GLN A 242 17.48 41.44 16.77
CA GLN A 242 17.36 42.72 17.49
C GLN A 242 15.91 43.06 17.87
N HIS A 243 14.93 42.23 17.48
CA HIS A 243 13.55 42.44 17.89
C HIS A 243 13.34 42.12 19.37
N ALA A 244 12.58 42.96 20.09
CA ALA A 244 12.27 42.78 21.51
C ALA A 244 11.52 41.48 21.85
N SER A 245 10.89 40.86 20.86
CA SER A 245 10.21 39.55 20.97
C SER A 245 11.11 38.36 20.63
N ALA A 246 12.33 38.57 20.16
CA ALA A 246 13.29 37.50 19.92
C ALA A 246 13.86 37.05 21.26
N ALA A 247 13.36 35.92 21.78
CA ALA A 247 14.01 35.25 22.89
C ALA A 247 15.46 34.92 22.49
N PRO A 248 16.46 35.22 23.34
CA PRO A 248 17.86 34.97 23.03
C PRO A 248 18.07 33.47 22.82
N LEU A 249 18.12 33.05 21.55
CA LEU A 249 18.46 31.68 21.18
C LEU A 249 19.98 31.53 21.31
N ASP A 250 20.41 30.87 22.38
CA ASP A 250 21.80 30.49 22.55
C ASP A 250 22.09 29.36 21.54
N TRP A 251 22.64 29.71 20.37
CA TRP A 251 23.12 28.77 19.36
C TRP A 251 24.40 28.07 19.83
N ARG A 252 24.37 27.51 21.04
CA ARG A 252 25.35 26.53 21.47
C ARG A 252 25.07 25.28 20.67
N ASP A 253 25.98 25.01 19.74
CA ASP A 253 25.96 23.79 18.95
C ASP A 253 25.89 22.59 19.92
N PRO A 254 24.80 21.81 19.91
CA PRO A 254 24.58 20.72 20.85
C PRO A 254 25.56 19.56 20.65
N PHE A 255 26.41 19.62 19.62
CA PHE A 255 27.44 18.64 19.31
C PHE A 255 28.85 19.12 19.63
N THR A 256 29.04 20.39 19.99
CA THR A 256 30.29 20.81 20.66
C THR A 256 30.19 20.39 22.12
N ASP A 257 30.40 19.10 22.34
CA ASP A 257 30.64 18.50 23.65
C ASP A 257 31.89 19.14 24.25
N ASP A 258 31.75 20.32 24.85
CA ASP A 258 32.70 20.81 25.83
C ASP A 258 32.27 20.25 27.19
N PRO A 259 32.85 19.12 27.65
CA PRO A 259 32.42 18.44 28.87
C PRO A 259 32.67 19.27 30.13
N THR A 260 33.29 20.45 29.99
CA THR A 260 33.68 21.31 31.11
C THR A 260 32.69 22.45 31.38
N ALA A 261 31.80 22.79 30.43
CA ALA A 261 31.02 24.03 30.50
C ALA A 261 29.60 23.90 31.08
N SER A 262 29.10 22.69 31.38
CA SER A 262 27.77 22.55 32.01
C SER A 262 27.86 22.71 33.53
N VAL A 263 27.67 23.94 34.03
CA VAL A 263 27.58 24.28 35.46
C VAL A 263 26.19 23.91 36.03
N ASN A 264 25.68 22.71 35.71
CA ASN A 264 24.44 22.23 36.31
C ASN A 264 24.78 21.33 37.53
N PRO A 265 24.69 21.84 38.77
CA PRO A 265 25.18 21.15 39.97
C PRO A 265 24.38 19.88 40.30
N LEU A 266 23.20 19.69 39.70
CA LEU A 266 22.36 18.50 39.92
C LEU A 266 22.88 17.23 39.22
N ARG A 267 23.88 17.33 38.34
CA ARG A 267 24.50 16.17 37.66
C ARG A 267 25.71 15.56 38.37
N ARG A 268 26.16 16.12 39.50
CA ARG A 268 27.41 15.68 40.17
C ARG A 268 27.30 14.39 41.02
N GLY A 269 26.11 13.81 41.19
CA GLY A 269 25.92 12.69 42.14
C GLY A 269 25.78 11.30 41.54
N LEU A 270 25.20 11.17 40.35
CA LEU A 270 25.03 9.87 39.72
C LEU A 270 26.03 9.73 38.59
N LYS A 271 27.01 8.84 38.78
CA LYS A 271 27.70 8.18 37.67
C LYS A 271 26.64 7.42 36.86
N GLN A 272 25.84 8.13 36.07
CA GLN A 272 25.13 7.55 34.95
C GLN A 272 26.24 7.03 34.05
N GLN A 273 26.54 5.74 34.21
CA GLN A 273 27.18 5.00 33.14
C GLN A 273 26.32 5.27 31.93
N VAL A 274 26.85 6.10 31.03
CA VAL A 274 26.32 6.26 29.68
C VAL A 274 26.53 4.88 29.07
N GLN A 275 25.58 3.98 29.31
CA GLN A 275 25.43 2.78 28.53
C GLN A 275 25.15 3.31 27.14
N ARG A 276 26.22 3.42 26.34
CA ARG A 276 26.06 3.57 24.90
C ARG A 276 25.09 2.47 24.52
N PRO A 277 23.92 2.80 23.92
CA PRO A 277 23.03 1.77 23.45
C PRO A 277 23.89 0.87 22.59
N ILE A 278 24.12 -0.36 23.07
CA ILE A 278 24.75 -1.38 22.27
C ILE A 278 23.69 -1.61 21.21
N VAL A 279 23.85 -0.96 20.06
CA VAL A 279 23.14 -1.30 18.85
C VAL A 279 23.68 -2.68 18.52
N GLY A 280 23.12 -3.70 19.19
CA GLY A 280 23.35 -5.07 18.80
C GLY A 280 23.00 -5.12 17.33
N THR A 281 23.90 -5.68 16.52
CA THR A 281 23.55 -6.16 15.19
C THR A 281 22.18 -6.83 15.32
N PRO A 282 21.11 -6.29 14.71
CA PRO A 282 19.75 -6.72 14.99
C PRO A 282 19.66 -8.19 14.64
N SER A 283 19.77 -9.01 15.67
CA SER A 283 19.69 -10.46 15.58
C SER A 283 18.27 -10.77 15.14
N GLY A 284 18.12 -11.17 13.88
CA GLY A 284 16.93 -11.85 13.41
C GLY A 284 15.86 -10.98 12.74
N ILE A 285 16.22 -9.96 11.95
CA ILE A 285 15.30 -9.54 10.87
C ILE A 285 15.36 -10.65 9.81
N SER A 286 14.63 -11.73 10.05
CA SER A 286 14.45 -12.81 9.08
C SER A 286 13.49 -12.31 8.00
N VAL A 287 13.95 -12.26 6.76
CA VAL A 287 13.11 -11.95 5.61
C VAL A 287 12.21 -13.14 5.35
N ASN A 288 10.90 -12.93 5.25
CA ASN A 288 9.98 -14.00 4.89
C ASN A 288 10.16 -14.35 3.40
N LEU A 289 10.92 -15.41 3.13
CA LEU A 289 11.22 -15.87 1.77
C LEU A 289 9.97 -16.24 0.97
N THR A 290 8.90 -16.70 1.64
CA THR A 290 7.66 -17.06 0.94
C THR A 290 6.95 -15.82 0.38
N GLU A 291 6.89 -14.76 1.17
CA GLU A 291 6.32 -13.48 0.76
C GLU A 291 7.18 -12.85 -0.35
N LEU A 292 8.51 -12.84 -0.18
CA LEU A 292 9.42 -12.30 -1.18
C LEU A 292 9.30 -13.05 -2.51
N THR A 293 9.20 -14.39 -2.48
CA THR A 293 8.99 -15.21 -3.67
C THR A 293 7.65 -14.88 -4.35
N ALA A 294 6.59 -14.68 -3.58
CA ALA A 294 5.29 -14.28 -4.11
C ALA A 294 5.35 -12.91 -4.78
N ARG A 295 6.03 -11.94 -4.16
CA ARG A 295 6.24 -10.59 -4.74
C ARG A 295 7.04 -10.64 -6.04
N VAL A 296 8.17 -11.36 -6.08
CA VAL A 296 8.96 -11.51 -7.32
C VAL A 296 8.13 -12.17 -8.43
N ARG A 297 7.29 -13.16 -8.12
CA ARG A 297 6.37 -13.75 -9.10
C ARG A 297 5.32 -12.75 -9.60
N GLY A 298 4.79 -11.92 -8.71
CA GLY A 298 3.87 -10.82 -9.07
C GLY A 298 4.51 -9.85 -10.05
N TYR A 299 5.68 -9.31 -9.69
CA TYR A 299 6.49 -8.45 -10.56
C TYR A 299 6.75 -9.10 -11.93
N ASN A 300 7.23 -10.35 -11.96
CA ASN A 300 7.50 -11.08 -13.20
C ASN A 300 6.25 -11.25 -14.08
N THR A 301 5.09 -11.43 -13.46
CA THR A 301 3.81 -11.59 -14.17
C THR A 301 3.38 -10.25 -14.76
N ALA A 302 3.40 -9.19 -13.97
CA ALA A 302 3.04 -7.84 -14.41
C ALA A 302 3.94 -7.35 -15.56
N LEU A 303 5.26 -7.59 -15.48
CA LEU A 303 6.18 -7.21 -16.56
C LEU A 303 5.88 -7.97 -17.87
N ARG A 304 5.56 -9.26 -17.78
CA ARG A 304 5.16 -10.06 -18.96
C ARG A 304 3.83 -9.61 -19.54
N GLU A 305 2.86 -9.29 -18.71
CA GLU A 305 1.57 -8.77 -19.17
C GLU A 305 1.72 -7.42 -19.88
N LEU A 306 2.57 -6.54 -19.37
CA LEU A 306 2.89 -5.27 -20.02
C LEU A 306 3.61 -5.49 -21.36
N GLN A 307 4.58 -6.41 -21.40
CA GLN A 307 5.26 -6.80 -22.63
C GLN A 307 4.28 -7.38 -23.67
N GLN A 308 3.36 -8.26 -23.25
CA GLN A 308 2.36 -8.85 -24.12
C GLN A 308 1.39 -7.78 -24.67
N ARG A 309 0.94 -6.84 -23.84
CA ARG A 309 0.09 -5.72 -24.28
C ARG A 309 0.79 -4.84 -25.31
N LEU A 310 2.08 -4.53 -25.07
CA LEU A 310 2.91 -3.87 -26.07
C LEU A 310 2.89 -4.70 -27.35
N LEU A 311 3.32 -5.97 -27.33
CA LEU A 311 3.41 -6.78 -28.55
C LEU A 311 2.06 -6.96 -29.29
N ALA A 312 0.94 -7.01 -28.57
CA ALA A 312 -0.39 -7.23 -29.15
C ALA A 312 -0.93 -6.02 -29.92
N ASP A 313 -0.66 -4.79 -29.45
CA ASP A 313 -1.11 -3.57 -30.11
C ASP A 313 0.09 -2.83 -30.71
N PRO A 314 0.34 -2.88 -32.04
CA PRO A 314 1.50 -2.25 -32.66
C PRO A 314 1.43 -0.71 -32.70
N ALA A 315 0.25 -0.10 -32.58
CA ALA A 315 0.04 1.33 -32.72
C ALA A 315 -0.89 1.90 -31.63
N PRO A 316 -0.53 1.76 -30.34
CA PRO A 316 -1.34 2.21 -29.22
C PRO A 316 -1.49 3.74 -29.21
N ASP A 317 -2.63 4.28 -28.80
CA ASP A 317 -2.79 5.74 -28.70
C ASP A 317 -1.80 6.36 -27.70
N ALA A 318 -1.43 7.63 -27.90
CA ALA A 318 -0.43 8.33 -27.09
C ALA A 318 -0.75 8.33 -25.58
N PHE A 319 -2.04 8.41 -25.22
CA PHE A 319 -2.45 8.34 -23.81
C PHE A 319 -2.30 6.93 -23.24
N VAL A 320 -2.56 5.90 -24.03
CA VAL A 320 -2.35 4.49 -23.63
C VAL A 320 -0.87 4.22 -23.39
N LEU A 321 0.01 4.74 -24.25
CA LEU A 321 1.47 4.68 -24.03
C LEU A 321 1.89 5.40 -22.74
N SER A 322 1.28 6.53 -22.42
CA SER A 322 1.54 7.25 -21.16
C SER A 322 1.09 6.46 -19.94
N ASP A 323 -0.03 5.74 -20.02
CA ASP A 323 -0.52 4.88 -18.95
C ASP A 323 0.43 3.69 -18.75
N TRP A 324 0.85 3.03 -19.83
CA TRP A 324 1.83 1.94 -19.80
C TRP A 324 3.20 2.39 -19.28
N ALA A 325 3.64 3.60 -19.63
CA ALA A 325 4.88 4.17 -19.09
C ALA A 325 4.79 4.37 -17.57
N THR A 326 3.64 4.84 -17.07
CA THR A 326 3.40 5.02 -15.64
C THR A 326 3.37 3.67 -14.91
N GLU A 327 2.80 2.64 -15.53
CA GLU A 327 2.84 1.27 -15.00
C GLU A 327 4.27 0.72 -14.94
N LEU A 328 5.08 0.95 -15.99
CA LEU A 328 6.49 0.55 -16.00
C LEU A 328 7.32 1.27 -14.93
N GLU A 329 7.07 2.56 -14.68
CA GLU A 329 7.72 3.31 -13.58
C GLU A 329 7.42 2.69 -12.22
N GLN A 330 6.19 2.25 -11.98
CA GLN A 330 5.82 1.56 -10.74
C GLN A 330 6.56 0.22 -10.61
N LEU A 331 6.66 -0.54 -11.71
CA LEU A 331 7.44 -1.79 -11.73
C LEU A 331 8.93 -1.54 -11.51
N ALA A 332 9.51 -0.46 -12.04
CA ALA A 332 10.91 -0.09 -11.79
C ALA A 332 11.16 0.22 -10.30
N LEU A 333 10.23 0.92 -9.65
CA LEU A 333 10.30 1.15 -8.21
C LEU A 333 10.21 -0.17 -7.42
N GLU A 334 9.32 -1.08 -7.82
CA GLU A 334 9.22 -2.40 -7.21
C GLU A 334 10.49 -3.24 -7.40
N GLU A 335 11.12 -3.20 -8.59
CA GLU A 335 12.41 -3.85 -8.85
C GLU A 335 13.50 -3.31 -7.93
N SER A 336 13.63 -1.98 -7.82
CA SER A 336 14.62 -1.37 -6.92
C SER A 336 14.42 -1.79 -5.46
N PHE A 337 13.16 -1.93 -5.03
CA PHE A 337 12.82 -2.45 -3.72
C PHE A 337 13.25 -3.92 -3.60
N LEU A 338 12.89 -4.77 -4.55
CA LEU A 338 13.27 -6.19 -4.55
C LEU A 338 14.78 -6.40 -4.54
N ASP A 339 15.54 -5.56 -5.23
CA ASP A 339 17.00 -5.62 -5.26
C ASP A 339 17.61 -5.29 -3.89
N LEU A 340 17.10 -4.28 -3.18
CA LEU A 340 17.50 -4.00 -1.79
C LEU A 340 17.28 -5.23 -0.87
N TYR A 341 16.18 -5.97 -1.05
CA TYR A 341 15.97 -7.22 -0.29
C TYR A 341 16.95 -8.31 -0.71
N ARG A 342 17.23 -8.45 -2.01
CA ARG A 342 18.19 -9.45 -2.52
C ARG A 342 19.60 -9.19 -2.03
N GLU A 343 20.02 -7.94 -1.92
CA GLU A 343 21.34 -7.56 -1.37
C GLU A 343 21.50 -8.01 0.09
N GLY A 344 20.40 -7.96 0.87
CA GLY A 344 20.39 -8.42 2.26
C GLY A 344 20.34 -9.94 2.44
N LEU A 345 20.11 -10.72 1.39
CA LEU A 345 19.93 -12.17 1.46
C LEU A 345 21.26 -12.94 1.33
N GLY A 346 21.35 -14.05 2.05
CA GLY A 346 22.42 -15.02 1.88
C GLY A 346 22.44 -15.60 0.47
N GLU A 347 23.58 -16.13 0.02
CA GLU A 347 23.72 -16.70 -1.32
C GLU A 347 22.78 -17.90 -1.54
N ALA A 348 22.57 -18.72 -0.51
CA ALA A 348 21.63 -19.84 -0.55
C ALA A 348 20.17 -19.39 -0.73
N GLU A 349 19.77 -18.31 -0.05
CA GLU A 349 18.42 -17.76 -0.13
C GLU A 349 18.18 -17.05 -1.47
N ARG A 350 19.18 -16.32 -1.98
CA ARG A 350 19.12 -15.72 -3.32
C ARG A 350 18.90 -16.74 -4.42
N ARG A 351 19.57 -17.90 -4.35
CA ARG A 351 19.37 -19.00 -5.32
C ARG A 351 17.97 -19.62 -5.26
N ALA A 352 17.26 -19.48 -4.14
CA ALA A 352 15.89 -19.98 -4.01
C ALA A 352 14.86 -19.04 -4.67
N LEU A 353 15.22 -17.78 -4.93
CA LEU A 353 14.32 -16.84 -5.59
C LEU A 353 14.30 -17.05 -7.11
N PRO A 354 13.13 -16.89 -7.76
CA PRO A 354 13.05 -16.91 -9.21
C PRO A 354 13.83 -15.73 -9.81
N PRO A 355 14.47 -15.92 -10.97
CA PRO A 355 15.14 -14.82 -11.67
C PRO A 355 14.12 -13.74 -12.07
N SER A 356 14.51 -12.47 -11.95
CA SER A 356 13.72 -11.36 -12.48
C SER A 356 14.07 -11.15 -13.96
N PRO A 357 13.09 -11.04 -14.86
CA PRO A 357 13.31 -10.56 -16.21
C PRO A 357 13.77 -9.10 -16.16
N SER A 358 14.59 -8.70 -17.12
CA SER A 358 15.07 -7.31 -17.24
C SER A 358 13.95 -6.38 -17.70
N ILE A 359 13.79 -5.27 -16.98
CA ILE A 359 12.88 -4.17 -17.35
C ILE A 359 13.30 -3.45 -18.63
N GLU A 360 14.60 -3.52 -18.98
CA GLU A 360 15.20 -2.78 -20.11
C GLU A 360 14.54 -3.12 -21.44
N LEU A 361 14.19 -4.39 -21.67
CA LEU A 361 13.54 -4.79 -22.90
C LEU A 361 12.19 -4.09 -23.08
N VAL A 362 11.43 -3.95 -22.00
CA VAL A 362 10.10 -3.33 -22.02
C VAL A 362 10.23 -1.81 -22.17
N SER A 363 11.21 -1.19 -21.50
CA SER A 363 11.46 0.25 -21.65
C SER A 363 11.95 0.61 -23.05
N GLU A 364 12.83 -0.19 -23.66
CA GLU A 364 13.29 -0.04 -25.04
C GLU A 364 12.12 -0.16 -26.04
N LEU A 365 11.27 -1.18 -25.88
CA LEU A 365 10.09 -1.34 -26.74
C LEU A 365 9.14 -0.15 -26.63
N LEU A 366 8.89 0.33 -25.41
CA LEU A 366 7.98 1.44 -25.16
C LEU A 366 8.56 2.77 -25.67
N ARG A 367 9.86 3.01 -25.47
CA ARG A 367 10.61 4.15 -26.01
C ARG A 367 10.57 4.17 -27.53
N ARG A 368 10.94 3.07 -28.18
CA ARG A 368 10.93 2.95 -29.64
C ARG A 368 9.56 3.27 -30.23
N ARG A 369 8.48 2.82 -29.58
CA ARG A 369 7.11 3.16 -30.02
C ARG A 369 6.75 4.62 -29.85
N ALA A 370 7.14 5.23 -28.73
CA ALA A 370 6.92 6.65 -28.53
C ALA A 370 7.67 7.47 -29.59
N ASP A 371 8.90 7.09 -29.92
CA ASP A 371 9.74 7.75 -30.93
C ASP A 371 9.22 7.53 -32.36
N ASP A 372 8.75 6.31 -32.68
CA ASP A 372 8.10 6.00 -33.96
C ASP A 372 6.83 6.84 -34.16
N GLN A 373 6.04 7.05 -33.10
CA GLN A 373 4.89 7.95 -33.16
C GLN A 373 5.29 9.42 -33.27
N LEU A 374 6.26 9.89 -32.49
CA LEU A 374 6.75 11.28 -32.60
C LEU A 374 7.28 11.63 -33.98
N SER A 375 7.75 10.63 -34.74
CA SER A 375 8.25 10.81 -36.11
C SER A 375 7.13 11.06 -37.13
N SER A 376 5.89 10.69 -36.84
CA SER A 376 4.75 11.03 -37.70
C SER A 376 4.31 12.49 -37.47
N ARG A 377 4.13 13.26 -38.54
CA ARG A 377 4.03 14.74 -38.48
C ARG A 377 2.66 15.28 -38.04
N ASP A 378 1.67 14.41 -37.83
CA ASP A 378 0.25 14.80 -37.79
C ASP A 378 -0.37 14.90 -36.38
N PHE A 379 0.43 15.03 -35.32
CA PHE A 379 -0.12 15.03 -33.95
C PHE A 379 -0.56 16.39 -33.45
N GLU A 380 -1.75 16.41 -32.83
CA GLU A 380 -2.18 17.49 -31.96
C GLU A 380 -1.21 17.69 -30.78
N GLY A 381 -1.01 18.94 -30.36
CA GLY A 381 0.02 19.30 -29.38
C GLY A 381 -0.09 18.59 -28.03
N ALA A 382 -1.29 18.16 -27.61
CA ALA A 382 -1.46 17.39 -26.36
C ALA A 382 -0.88 15.97 -26.48
N LYS A 383 -1.13 15.27 -27.59
CA LYS A 383 -0.59 13.93 -27.85
C LYS A 383 0.92 13.95 -27.95
N ARG A 384 1.47 14.95 -28.65
CA ARG A 384 2.93 15.15 -28.76
C ARG A 384 3.58 15.30 -27.38
N ARG A 385 3.04 16.14 -26.50
CA ARG A 385 3.57 16.31 -25.13
C ARG A 385 3.50 15.02 -24.30
N ALA A 386 2.45 14.22 -24.47
CA ALA A 386 2.34 12.93 -23.80
C ALA A 386 3.46 11.97 -24.27
N LEU A 387 3.71 11.88 -25.57
CA LEU A 387 4.79 11.06 -26.13
C LEU A 387 6.19 11.55 -25.71
N GLU A 388 6.42 12.87 -25.72
CA GLU A 388 7.67 13.46 -25.23
C GLU A 388 7.89 13.15 -23.74
N SER A 389 6.83 13.20 -22.92
CA SER A 389 6.88 12.78 -21.51
C SER A 389 7.23 11.30 -21.39
N VAL A 390 6.67 10.43 -22.23
CA VAL A 390 6.97 8.99 -22.21
C VAL A 390 8.46 8.76 -22.52
N SER A 391 8.98 9.32 -23.61
CA SER A 391 10.40 9.18 -24.00
C SER A 391 11.36 9.71 -22.92
N ALA A 392 11.03 10.87 -22.32
CA ALA A 392 11.79 11.45 -21.21
C ALA A 392 11.78 10.57 -19.94
N ARG A 393 10.66 9.91 -19.63
CA ARG A 393 10.55 8.98 -18.50
C ARG A 393 11.35 7.71 -18.73
N MET A 394 11.26 7.12 -19.93
CA MET A 394 12.03 5.90 -20.26
C MET A 394 13.53 6.13 -20.15
N SER A 395 14.01 7.32 -20.52
CA SER A 395 15.41 7.72 -20.36
C SER A 395 15.86 7.82 -18.89
N ARG A 396 14.93 7.92 -17.92
CA ARG A 396 15.25 7.92 -16.47
C ARG A 396 15.21 6.53 -15.86
N ILE A 397 14.39 5.63 -16.41
CA ILE A 397 14.30 4.24 -15.95
C ILE A 397 15.54 3.47 -16.38
N GLU A 398 16.16 3.83 -17.50
CA GLU A 398 17.46 3.30 -17.89
C GLU A 398 18.44 3.51 -16.72
N PRO A 399 18.81 2.43 -15.98
CA PRO A 399 19.76 2.57 -14.89
C PRO A 399 21.05 3.13 -15.50
N ALA A 400 21.83 3.84 -14.70
CA ALA A 400 23.15 4.37 -15.11
C ALA A 400 24.05 3.19 -15.52
N ARG A 401 23.89 2.73 -16.76
CA ARG A 401 24.50 1.55 -17.37
C ARG A 401 26.02 1.69 -17.47
N ASP A 402 26.50 2.90 -17.25
CA ASP A 402 27.89 3.32 -17.41
C ASP A 402 28.63 3.52 -16.07
N ALA A 403 28.03 3.17 -14.92
CA ALA A 403 28.67 3.37 -13.61
C ALA A 403 29.51 2.17 -13.11
N PHE A 404 29.56 1.05 -13.85
CA PHE A 404 30.35 -0.14 -13.54
C PHE A 404 30.97 -0.72 -14.81
#